data_AF-J7H4H4-F1
#
_entry.id   AF-J7H4H4-F1
#
_cell.length_a   1.000
_cell.length_b   1.000
_cell.length_c   1.000
_cell.angle_alpha   90.00
_cell.angle_beta   90.00
_cell.angle_gamma   90.00
#
_symmetry.space_group_name_H-M   'P 1'
#
loop_
_entity.id
_entity.type
_entity.pdbx_description
1 polymer ?
#
loop_
_entity_poly.entity_id
_entity_poly.type
_entity_poly.pdbx_seq_one_letter_code
_entity_poly.pdbx_strand_id
1 'polypeptide(L)'
;LGSMLLGAYDFREIRWPELHWLIPGSVIGLAIGSFILADTNAQNLTRFLGVFILAYVVYALAMKPEQLPRVALPWGMPLGIFGGVVGSLYGGGGPPIVAYLQMRHLDKRAFRATFQGIALTDNILRAAMYIALTLLTWQLTVGFLLLIPPVLLGLWAGNHLHMRINQRAFLMGTLAVLAVVGLKYLL
;
A
#
# COMPACT_ATOMS: atom_id res chain seq x y z
N LEU A 1 -5.22 -23.51 10.66
CA LEU A 1 -5.35 -24.16 9.34
C LEU A 1 -6.38 -23.46 8.44
N GLY A 2 -7.53 -23.00 8.95
CA GLY A 2 -8.54 -22.27 8.14
C GLY A 2 -8.19 -20.85 7.68
N SER A 3 -7.21 -20.16 8.29
CA SER A 3 -6.80 -18.81 7.87
C SER A 3 -5.77 -18.77 6.74
N MET A 4 -5.10 -19.90 6.45
CA MET A 4 -4.19 -20.04 5.30
C MET A 4 -4.97 -20.19 3.98
N LEU A 5 -6.22 -20.63 4.03
CA LEU A 5 -7.09 -20.79 2.87
C LEU A 5 -8.01 -19.59 2.61
N LEU A 6 -8.19 -18.67 3.58
CA LEU A 6 -8.92 -17.41 3.39
C LEU A 6 -8.04 -16.30 2.76
N GLY A 7 -6.76 -16.61 2.51
CA GLY A 7 -5.93 -15.94 1.52
C GLY A 7 -6.11 -16.51 0.12
N ALA A 8 -7.20 -17.27 -0.14
CA ALA A 8 -7.66 -17.49 -1.50
C ALA A 8 -7.88 -16.11 -2.09
N TYR A 9 -6.95 -15.70 -2.95
CA TYR A 9 -7.18 -14.62 -3.89
C TYR A 9 -8.51 -14.96 -4.58
N ASP A 10 -9.59 -14.32 -4.14
CA ASP A 10 -10.85 -14.35 -4.85
C ASP A 10 -10.66 -13.48 -6.09
N PHE A 11 -9.83 -13.94 -7.03
CA PHE A 11 -9.57 -13.31 -8.32
C PHE A 11 -10.88 -13.07 -9.08
N ARG A 12 -11.91 -13.84 -8.74
CA ARG A 12 -13.28 -13.72 -9.24
C ARG A 12 -14.02 -12.47 -8.76
N GLU A 13 -13.67 -11.93 -7.60
CA GLU A 13 -14.28 -10.71 -7.05
C GLU A 13 -13.48 -9.44 -7.37
N ILE A 14 -12.36 -9.58 -8.09
CA ILE A 14 -11.57 -8.43 -8.55
C ILE A 14 -12.41 -7.58 -9.50
N ARG A 15 -12.50 -6.29 -9.19
CA ARG A 15 -13.12 -5.31 -10.07
C ARG A 15 -12.09 -4.85 -11.10
N TRP A 16 -11.98 -5.60 -12.20
CA TRP A 16 -11.16 -5.26 -13.37
C TRP A 16 -11.36 -3.82 -13.90
N PRO A 17 -12.59 -3.24 -13.81
CA PRO A 17 -12.79 -1.84 -14.15
C PRO A 17 -12.00 -0.84 -13.28
N GLU A 18 -11.58 -1.22 -12.08
CA GLU A 18 -10.73 -0.35 -11.24
C GLU A 18 -9.26 -0.49 -11.65
N LEU A 19 -8.83 -1.72 -11.95
CA LEU A 19 -7.45 -2.02 -12.35
C LEU A 19 -7.03 -1.26 -13.60
N HIS A 20 -7.90 -1.14 -14.61
CA HIS A 20 -7.51 -0.49 -15.87
C HIS A 20 -7.30 1.02 -15.74
N TRP A 21 -7.85 1.68 -14.72
CA TRP A 21 -7.57 3.10 -14.45
C TRP A 21 -6.41 3.27 -13.45
N LEU A 22 -6.31 2.37 -12.47
CA LEU A 22 -5.28 2.43 -11.43
C LEU A 22 -3.90 2.03 -11.94
N ILE A 23 -3.78 0.95 -12.73
CA ILE A 23 -2.48 0.46 -13.21
C ILE A 23 -1.74 1.49 -14.08
N PRO A 24 -2.34 2.07 -15.15
CA PRO A 24 -1.63 3.05 -15.95
C PRO A 24 -1.29 4.31 -15.14
N GLY A 25 -2.18 4.73 -14.22
CA GLY A 25 -1.88 5.79 -13.28
C GLY A 25 -0.67 5.47 -12.41
N SER A 26 -0.66 4.29 -11.77
CA SER A 26 0.45 3.83 -10.93
C SER A 26 1.78 3.72 -11.69
N VAL A 27 1.76 3.29 -12.95
CA VAL A 27 2.98 3.25 -13.79
C VAL A 27 3.51 4.65 -14.08
N ILE A 28 2.63 5.60 -14.42
CA ILE A 28 3.02 7.01 -14.60
C ILE A 28 3.57 7.57 -13.29
N GLY A 29 2.89 7.32 -12.18
CA GLY A 29 3.32 7.72 -10.84
C GLY A 29 4.66 7.11 -10.44
N LEU A 30 4.90 5.85 -10.80
CA LEU A 30 6.16 5.15 -10.56
C LEU A 30 7.32 5.85 -11.28
N ALA A 31 7.13 6.21 -12.55
CA ALA A 31 8.12 6.96 -13.31
C ALA A 31 8.40 8.33 -12.66
N ILE A 32 7.35 9.10 -12.35
CA ILE A 32 7.46 10.43 -11.71
C ILE A 32 8.18 10.31 -10.36
N GLY A 33 7.75 9.37 -9.51
CA GLY A 33 8.33 9.15 -8.19
C GLY A 33 9.81 8.74 -8.27
N SER A 34 10.18 7.93 -9.26
CA SER A 34 11.58 7.54 -9.48
C SER A 34 12.46 8.74 -9.87
N PHE A 35 11.94 9.66 -10.71
CA PHE A 35 12.64 10.91 -11.03
C PHE A 35 12.78 11.83 -9.82
N ILE A 36 11.72 11.98 -9.02
CA ILE A 36 11.76 12.78 -7.78
C ILE A 36 12.79 12.19 -6.81
N LEU A 37 12.83 10.86 -6.66
CA LEU A 37 13.80 10.17 -5.81
C LEU A 37 15.25 10.40 -6.26
N ALA A 38 15.49 10.46 -7.57
CA ALA A 38 16.83 10.66 -8.13
C ALA A 38 17.36 12.09 -7.93
N ASP A 39 16.48 13.09 -7.97
CA ASP A 39 16.85 14.52 -7.91
C ASP A 39 16.73 15.13 -6.49
N THR A 40 16.02 14.45 -5.58
CA THR A 40 15.71 14.99 -4.24
C THR A 40 16.57 14.39 -3.14
N ASN A 41 17.02 15.23 -2.21
CA ASN A 41 17.73 14.79 -0.99
C ASN A 41 16.82 13.90 -0.11
N ALA A 42 17.35 12.75 0.34
CA ALA A 42 16.67 11.78 1.20
C ALA A 42 16.03 12.38 2.46
N GLN A 43 16.60 13.45 3.03
CA GLN A 43 16.05 14.13 4.21
C GLN A 43 14.71 14.82 3.90
N ASN A 44 14.61 15.49 2.75
CA ASN A 44 13.37 16.14 2.31
C ASN A 44 12.29 15.11 2.00
N LEU A 45 12.69 13.99 1.41
CA LEU A 45 11.80 12.87 1.13
C LEU A 45 11.26 12.24 2.43
N THR A 46 12.10 12.10 3.46
CA THR A 46 11.70 11.56 4.76
C THR A 46 10.71 12.50 5.46
N ARG A 47 10.95 13.82 5.43
CA ARG A 47 10.01 14.82 5.96
C ARG A 47 8.68 14.81 5.22
N PHE A 48 8.68 14.71 3.89
CA PHE A 48 7.45 14.59 3.10
C PHE A 48 6.64 13.35 3.50
N LEU A 49 7.30 12.21 3.70
CA LEU A 49 6.65 11.01 4.21
C LEU A 49 6.01 11.23 5.57
N GLY A 50 6.70 11.92 6.48
CA GLY A 50 6.17 12.29 7.80
C GLY A 50 4.88 13.11 7.70
N VAL A 51 4.88 14.18 6.88
CA VAL A 51 3.68 14.99 6.61
C VAL A 51 2.56 14.13 6.02
N PHE A 52 2.88 13.30 5.03
CA PHE A 52 1.91 12.44 4.36
C PHE A 52 1.24 11.44 5.31
N ILE A 53 2.03 10.77 6.16
CA ILE A 53 1.51 9.83 7.15
C ILE A 53 0.61 10.55 8.15
N LEU A 54 1.01 11.72 8.65
CA LEU A 54 0.20 12.48 9.60
C LEU A 54 -1.11 12.98 8.96
N ALA A 55 -1.05 13.48 7.72
CA ALA A 55 -2.24 13.85 6.96
C ALA A 55 -3.20 12.66 6.79
N TYR A 56 -2.66 11.46 6.51
CA TYR A 56 -3.45 10.24 6.44
C TYR A 56 -4.05 9.85 7.80
N VAL A 57 -3.32 9.99 8.91
CA VAL A 57 -3.86 9.73 10.25
C VAL A 57 -5.02 10.67 10.58
N VAL A 58 -4.87 11.97 10.28
CA VAL A 58 -5.95 12.96 10.46
C VAL A 58 -7.14 12.59 9.58
N TYR A 59 -6.92 12.29 8.31
CA TYR A 59 -7.97 11.85 7.38
C TYR A 59 -8.69 10.60 7.89
N ALA A 60 -7.96 9.57 8.33
CA ALA A 60 -8.55 8.32 8.80
C ALA A 60 -9.32 8.46 10.12
N LEU A 61 -9.00 9.46 10.95
CA LEU A 61 -9.74 9.79 12.17
C LEU A 61 -10.97 10.68 11.90
N ALA A 62 -10.87 11.59 10.92
CA ALA A 62 -11.90 12.59 10.62
C ALA A 62 -12.95 12.08 9.62
N MET A 63 -12.53 11.34 8.59
CA MET A 63 -13.43 10.80 7.57
C MET A 63 -13.93 9.40 7.97
N LYS A 64 -15.25 9.28 8.11
CA LYS A 64 -15.90 7.97 8.14
C LYS A 64 -16.04 7.45 6.71
N PRO A 65 -15.64 6.20 6.41
CA PRO A 65 -15.74 5.64 5.06
C PRO A 65 -17.16 5.71 4.47
N GLU A 66 -18.17 5.63 5.33
CA GLU A 66 -19.60 5.68 5.00
C GLU A 66 -20.09 7.05 4.51
N GLN A 67 -19.30 8.11 4.72
CA GLN A 67 -19.63 9.49 4.35
C GLN A 67 -18.88 9.97 3.11
N LEU A 68 -18.05 9.11 2.51
CA LEU A 68 -17.28 9.48 1.33
C LEU A 68 -18.19 9.57 0.10
N PRO A 69 -17.99 10.56 -0.78
CA PRO A 69 -18.74 10.63 -2.03
C PRO A 69 -18.34 9.47 -2.95
N ARG A 70 -19.31 8.92 -3.69
CA ARG A 70 -19.03 7.94 -4.74
C ARG A 70 -18.32 8.63 -5.91
N VAL A 71 -17.08 8.24 -6.15
CA VAL A 71 -16.28 8.76 -7.28
C VAL A 71 -16.43 7.90 -8.52
N ALA A 72 -16.39 8.53 -9.70
CA ALA A 72 -16.43 7.83 -10.99
C ALA A 72 -15.12 7.06 -11.27
N LEU A 73 -15.18 6.04 -12.13
CA LEU A 73 -14.02 5.20 -12.50
C LEU A 73 -12.77 5.98 -12.94
N PRO A 74 -12.86 7.08 -13.73
CA PRO A 74 -11.68 7.82 -14.16
C PRO A 74 -10.86 8.43 -13.02
N TRP A 75 -11.45 8.61 -11.82
CA TRP A 75 -10.70 9.05 -10.64
C TRP A 75 -9.66 8.03 -10.17
N GLY A 76 -9.72 6.79 -10.66
CA GLY A 76 -8.67 5.79 -10.46
C GLY A 76 -7.33 6.21 -11.06
N MET A 77 -7.32 7.03 -12.11
CA MET A 77 -6.07 7.49 -12.75
C MET A 77 -5.27 8.47 -11.88
N PRO A 78 -5.80 9.63 -11.41
CA PRO A 78 -5.06 10.54 -10.56
C PRO A 78 -4.68 9.92 -9.21
N LEU A 79 -5.55 9.08 -8.63
CA LEU A 79 -5.25 8.39 -7.37
C LEU A 79 -4.26 7.23 -7.57
N GLY A 80 -4.26 6.60 -8.74
CA GLY A 80 -3.23 5.67 -9.19
C GLY A 80 -1.88 6.37 -9.36
N ILE A 81 -1.82 7.53 -10.01
CA ILE A 81 -0.58 8.34 -10.12
C ILE A 81 -0.05 8.68 -8.74
N PHE A 82 -0.89 9.18 -7.86
CA PHE A 82 -0.47 9.55 -6.51
C PHE A 82 -0.01 8.32 -5.70
N GLY A 83 -0.74 7.20 -5.80
CA GLY A 83 -0.33 5.92 -5.22
C GLY A 83 1.00 5.40 -5.79
N GLY A 84 1.22 5.54 -7.10
CA GLY A 84 2.45 5.16 -7.79
C GLY A 84 3.65 6.00 -7.37
N VAL A 85 3.49 7.33 -7.24
CA VAL A 85 4.54 8.21 -6.71
C VAL A 85 4.92 7.79 -5.30
N VAL A 86 3.96 7.71 -4.39
CA VAL A 86 4.19 7.29 -2.99
C VAL A 86 4.79 5.87 -2.94
N GLY A 87 4.32 4.96 -3.79
CA GLY A 87 4.81 3.60 -3.89
C GLY A 87 6.23 3.50 -4.43
N SER A 88 6.64 4.40 -5.32
CA SER A 88 8.01 4.51 -5.82
C SER A 88 8.96 5.04 -4.76
N LEU A 89 8.52 6.07 -4.03
CA LEU A 89 9.37 6.75 -3.04
C LEU A 89 9.58 5.89 -1.78
N TYR A 90 8.58 5.11 -1.37
CA TYR A 90 8.56 4.49 -0.03
C TYR A 90 8.22 2.99 -0.02
N GLY A 91 8.10 2.35 -1.18
CA GLY A 91 7.84 0.91 -1.25
C GLY A 91 6.39 0.49 -0.97
N GLY A 92 5.47 1.43 -0.80
CA GLY A 92 4.05 1.14 -0.54
C GLY A 92 3.11 2.30 -0.86
N GLY A 93 2.41 2.22 -2.00
CA GLY A 93 1.41 3.21 -2.46
C GLY A 93 0.01 3.04 -1.84
N GLY A 94 -0.07 2.36 -0.70
CA GLY A 94 -1.32 1.82 -0.15
C GLY A 94 -2.39 2.87 0.19
N PRO A 95 -2.09 3.96 0.92
CA PRO A 95 -3.12 4.86 1.44
C PRO A 95 -4.00 5.53 0.37
N PRO A 96 -3.44 6.08 -0.75
CA PRO A 96 -4.25 6.64 -1.83
C PRO A 96 -5.16 5.60 -2.51
N ILE A 97 -4.64 4.39 -2.73
CA ILE A 97 -5.37 3.29 -3.36
C ILE A 97 -6.50 2.82 -2.44
N VAL A 98 -6.24 2.71 -1.14
CA VAL A 98 -7.25 2.38 -0.12
C VAL A 98 -8.34 3.45 -0.06
N ALA A 99 -7.98 4.73 -0.04
CA ALA A 99 -8.94 5.82 -0.03
C ALA A 99 -9.84 5.80 -1.27
N TYR A 100 -9.27 5.58 -2.46
CA TYR A 100 -10.03 5.42 -3.69
C TYR A 100 -11.03 4.25 -3.60
N LEU A 101 -10.55 3.06 -3.21
CA LEU A 101 -11.40 1.87 -3.12
C LEU A 101 -12.50 2.02 -2.05
N GLN A 102 -12.27 2.81 -0.99
CA GLN A 102 -13.29 3.17 0.00
C GLN A 102 -14.36 4.07 -0.63
N MET A 103 -13.97 5.07 -1.43
CA MET A 103 -14.91 5.93 -2.19
C MET A 103 -15.72 5.13 -3.22
N ARG A 104 -15.24 3.96 -3.66
CA ARG A 104 -15.99 3.06 -4.55
C ARG A 104 -17.07 2.21 -3.85
N HIS A 105 -17.14 2.26 -2.51
CA HIS A 105 -18.15 1.53 -1.71
C HIS A 105 -18.26 0.05 -2.09
N LEU A 106 -17.12 -0.58 -2.35
CA LEU A 106 -17.07 -2.01 -2.67
C LEU A 106 -17.39 -2.83 -1.43
N ASP A 107 -18.04 -3.98 -1.63
CA ASP A 107 -18.21 -4.96 -0.57
C ASP A 107 -16.85 -5.39 -0.02
N LYS A 108 -16.81 -5.76 1.27
CA LYS A 108 -15.54 -6.09 1.98
C LYS A 108 -14.69 -7.13 1.26
N ARG A 109 -15.31 -8.08 0.55
CA ARG A 109 -14.62 -9.11 -0.22
C ARG A 109 -14.04 -8.53 -1.53
N ALA A 110 -14.86 -7.88 -2.36
CA ALA A 110 -14.43 -7.17 -3.57
C ALA A 110 -13.36 -6.08 -3.31
N PHE A 111 -13.47 -5.33 -2.21
CA PHE A 111 -12.46 -4.37 -1.76
C PHE A 111 -11.11 -5.05 -1.52
N ARG A 112 -11.10 -6.13 -0.73
CA ARG A 112 -9.87 -6.88 -0.41
C ARG A 112 -9.28 -7.54 -1.64
N ALA A 113 -10.09 -8.20 -2.46
CA ALA A 113 -9.65 -8.85 -3.69
C ALA A 113 -9.02 -7.84 -4.65
N THR A 114 -9.67 -6.68 -4.85
CA THR A 114 -9.15 -5.63 -5.75
C THR A 114 -7.86 -5.00 -5.22
N PHE A 115 -7.80 -4.69 -3.91
CA PHE A 115 -6.58 -4.16 -3.29
C PHE A 115 -5.40 -5.15 -3.38
N GLN A 116 -5.65 -6.44 -3.11
CA GLN A 116 -4.65 -7.49 -3.26
C GLN A 116 -4.21 -7.66 -4.72
N GLY A 117 -5.13 -7.59 -5.67
CA GLY A 117 -4.82 -7.63 -7.10
C GLY A 117 -3.87 -6.50 -7.51
N ILE A 118 -4.18 -5.27 -7.10
CA ILE A 118 -3.32 -4.10 -7.38
C ILE A 118 -1.95 -4.25 -6.71
N ALA A 119 -1.93 -4.65 -5.43
CA ALA A 119 -0.69 -4.86 -4.70
C ALA A 119 0.17 -5.96 -5.36
N LEU A 120 -0.43 -7.06 -5.81
CA LEU A 120 0.26 -8.13 -6.50
C LEU A 120 0.83 -7.64 -7.84
N THR A 121 0.05 -6.92 -8.63
CA THR A 121 0.52 -6.32 -9.90
C THR A 121 1.69 -5.38 -9.66
N ASP A 122 1.61 -4.51 -8.65
CA ASP A 122 2.67 -3.57 -8.29
C ASP A 122 3.96 -4.31 -7.87
N ASN A 123 3.84 -5.36 -7.05
CA ASN A 123 4.98 -6.20 -6.65
C ASN A 123 5.62 -6.92 -7.85
N ILE A 124 4.82 -7.46 -8.78
CA ILE A 124 5.32 -8.12 -9.99
C ILE A 124 6.06 -7.11 -10.89
N LEU A 125 5.46 -5.94 -11.14
CA LEU A 125 6.09 -4.88 -11.94
C LEU A 125 7.41 -4.41 -11.32
N ARG A 126 7.43 -4.22 -10.00
CA ARG A 126 8.62 -3.82 -9.26
C ARG A 126 9.72 -4.89 -9.33
N ALA A 127 9.37 -6.16 -9.15
CA ALA A 127 10.30 -7.27 -9.30
C ALA A 127 10.88 -7.34 -10.73
N ALA A 128 10.03 -7.21 -11.75
CA ALA A 128 10.47 -7.18 -13.15
C ALA A 128 11.42 -6.00 -13.43
N MET A 129 11.12 -4.80 -12.90
CA MET A 129 11.99 -3.63 -12.99
C MET A 129 13.35 -3.85 -12.32
N TYR A 130 13.40 -4.45 -11.13
CA TYR A 130 14.65 -4.74 -10.45
C TYR A 130 15.53 -5.74 -11.21
N ILE A 131 14.91 -6.73 -11.85
CA ILE A 131 15.61 -7.67 -12.72
C ILE A 131 16.12 -6.95 -13.98
N ALA A 132 15.26 -6.18 -14.66
CA ALA A 132 15.60 -5.47 -15.89
C ALA A 132 16.72 -4.43 -15.70
N LEU A 133 16.73 -3.74 -14.57
CA LEU A 133 17.75 -2.76 -14.22
C LEU A 133 19.01 -3.38 -13.59
N THR A 134 19.10 -4.72 -13.50
CA THR A 134 20.22 -5.46 -12.87
C THR A 134 20.50 -5.02 -11.43
N LEU A 135 19.47 -4.53 -10.73
CA LEU A 135 19.57 -4.07 -9.33
C LEU A 135 19.62 -5.22 -8.32
N LEU A 136 19.30 -6.45 -8.76
CA LEU A 136 19.42 -7.65 -7.95
C LEU A 136 20.89 -8.11 -7.90
N THR A 137 21.63 -7.66 -6.89
CA THR A 137 22.96 -8.19 -6.60
C THR A 137 22.88 -9.50 -5.81
N TRP A 138 23.91 -10.34 -5.90
CA TRP A 138 23.99 -11.58 -5.13
C TRP A 138 23.87 -11.34 -3.62
N GLN A 139 24.44 -10.25 -3.11
CA GLN A 139 24.32 -9.88 -1.70
C GLN A 139 22.86 -9.59 -1.30
N LEU A 140 22.10 -8.90 -2.14
CA LEU A 140 20.68 -8.61 -1.90
C LEU A 140 19.86 -9.89 -1.89
N THR A 141 20.10 -10.82 -2.83
CA THR A 141 19.38 -12.10 -2.91
C THR A 141 19.57 -12.93 -1.63
N VAL A 142 20.81 -13.04 -1.14
CA VAL A 142 21.09 -13.74 0.12
C VAL A 142 20.42 -13.03 1.31
N GLY A 143 20.45 -11.69 1.34
CA GLY A 143 19.74 -10.89 2.33
C GLY A 143 18.23 -11.16 2.35
N PHE A 144 17.58 -11.23 1.19
CA PHE A 144 16.16 -11.59 1.09
C PHE A 144 15.88 -12.98 1.65
N LEU A 145 16.71 -13.97 1.33
CA LEU A 145 16.58 -15.34 1.86
C LEU A 145 16.69 -15.39 3.39
N LEU A 146 17.63 -14.63 3.97
CA LEU A 146 17.80 -14.55 5.42
C LEU A 146 16.63 -13.84 6.13
N LEU A 147 15.87 -13.00 5.41
CA LEU A 147 14.68 -12.33 5.92
C LEU A 147 13.41 -13.18 5.83
N ILE A 148 13.43 -14.32 5.13
CA ILE A 148 12.26 -15.21 5.03
C ILE A 148 11.78 -15.67 6.41
N PRO A 149 12.63 -16.20 7.33
CA PRO A 149 12.15 -16.66 8.62
C PRO A 149 11.53 -15.54 9.49
N PRO A 150 12.15 -14.35 9.64
CA PRO A 150 11.52 -13.22 10.31
C PRO A 150 10.17 -12.82 9.73
N VAL A 151 10.04 -12.82 8.39
CA VAL A 151 8.77 -12.50 7.71
C VAL A 151 7.71 -13.54 8.04
N LEU A 152 8.03 -14.83 7.97
CA LEU A 152 7.11 -15.92 8.31
C LEU A 152 6.65 -15.85 9.77
N LEU A 153 7.58 -15.56 10.69
CA LEU A 153 7.26 -15.36 12.12
C LEU A 153 6.36 -14.15 12.33
N GLY A 154 6.65 -13.03 11.67
CA GLY A 154 5.81 -11.83 11.72
C GLY A 154 4.40 -12.09 11.18
N LEU A 155 4.30 -12.83 10.08
CA LEU A 155 3.01 -13.18 9.45
C LEU A 155 2.19 -14.12 10.35
N TRP A 156 2.85 -15.09 10.98
CA TRP A 156 2.24 -15.98 11.96
C TRP A 156 1.74 -15.22 13.20
N ALA A 157 2.60 -14.38 13.79
CA ALA A 157 2.26 -13.58 14.97
C ALA A 157 1.15 -12.56 14.67
N GLY A 158 1.22 -11.87 13.54
CA GLY A 158 0.21 -10.91 13.08
C GLY A 158 -1.15 -11.58 12.86
N ASN A 159 -1.18 -12.76 12.21
CA ASN A 159 -2.41 -13.51 12.03
C ASN A 159 -3.01 -13.98 13.37
N HIS A 160 -2.17 -14.41 14.33
CA HIS A 160 -2.64 -14.83 15.64
C HIS A 160 -3.20 -13.67 16.47
N LEU A 161 -2.57 -12.48 16.35
CA LEU A 161 -3.00 -11.28 17.05
C LEU A 161 -4.27 -10.68 16.43
N HIS A 162 -4.40 -10.70 15.10
CA HIS A 162 -5.57 -10.20 14.38
C HIS A 162 -6.87 -10.93 14.80
N MET A 163 -6.78 -12.23 15.10
CA MET A 163 -7.93 -13.02 15.56
C MET A 163 -8.39 -12.68 16.99
N ARG A 164 -7.57 -11.97 17.78
CA ARG A 164 -7.87 -11.65 19.20
C ARG A 164 -8.25 -10.19 19.46
N ILE A 165 -8.08 -9.30 18.47
CA ILE A 165 -8.27 -7.85 18.64
C ILE A 165 -9.56 -7.40 17.94
N ASN A 166 -10.37 -6.62 18.65
CA ASN A 166 -11.54 -5.97 18.06
C ASN A 166 -11.13 -4.96 16.98
N GLN A 167 -11.88 -4.91 15.88
CA GLN A 167 -11.52 -4.11 14.69
C GLN A 167 -11.24 -2.63 14.99
N ARG A 168 -11.95 -2.03 15.96
CA ARG A 168 -11.71 -0.64 16.41
C ARG A 168 -10.36 -0.47 17.12
N ALA A 169 -9.97 -1.42 17.97
CA ALA A 169 -8.70 -1.38 18.70
C ALA A 169 -7.52 -1.59 17.74
N PHE A 170 -7.67 -2.47 16.74
CA PHE A 170 -6.67 -2.64 15.68
C PHE A 170 -6.47 -1.34 14.90
N LEU A 171 -7.56 -0.71 14.44
CA LEU A 171 -7.53 0.57 13.73
C LEU A 171 -6.83 1.67 14.55
N MET A 172 -7.23 1.85 15.82
CA MET A 172 -6.61 2.84 16.70
C MET A 172 -5.13 2.55 16.96
N GLY A 173 -4.76 1.29 17.14
CA GLY A 173 -3.36 0.87 17.31
C GLY A 173 -2.50 1.18 16.08
N THR A 174 -3.00 0.84 14.88
CA THR A 174 -2.31 1.17 13.62
C THR A 174 -2.15 2.68 13.46
N LEU A 175 -3.20 3.46 13.72
CA LEU A 175 -3.15 4.92 13.63
C LEU A 175 -2.18 5.53 14.64
N ALA A 176 -2.10 5.01 15.86
CA ALA A 176 -1.15 5.46 16.87
C ALA A 176 0.31 5.21 16.45
N VAL A 177 0.61 4.01 15.95
CA VAL A 177 1.95 3.67 15.43
C VAL A 177 2.30 4.57 14.25
N LEU A 178 1.37 4.78 13.31
CA LEU A 178 1.58 5.68 12.18
C LEU A 178 1.83 7.13 12.64
N ALA A 179 1.10 7.62 13.64
CA ALA A 179 1.30 8.96 14.19
C ALA A 179 2.71 9.12 14.79
N VAL A 180 3.16 8.15 15.58
CA VAL A 180 4.52 8.16 16.18
C VAL A 180 5.61 8.14 15.10
N VAL A 181 5.46 7.28 14.10
CA VAL A 181 6.39 7.19 12.96
C VAL A 181 6.41 8.47 12.15
N GLY A 182 5.24 9.04 11.84
CA GLY A 182 5.10 10.28 11.10
C GLY A 182 5.74 11.47 11.82
N LEU A 183 5.54 11.57 13.13
CA LEU A 183 6.17 12.61 13.96
C LEU A 183 7.69 12.44 14.01
N LYS A 184 8.19 11.20 14.15
CA LYS A 184 9.63 10.91 14.13
C LYS A 184 10.29 11.30 12.81
N TYR A 185 9.61 11.17 11.68
CA TYR A 185 10.15 11.56 10.37
C TYR A 185 10.18 13.07 10.11
N LEU A 186 9.51 13.87 10.95
CA LEU A 186 9.57 15.33 10.89
C LEU A 186 10.68 15.95 11.75
N LEU A 187 11.06 15.28 12.84
CA LEU A 187 12.13 15.67 13.75
C LEU A 187 13.49 15.30 13.16
#